data_AF-A0A559J5D8-F1
#
_entry.id   AF-A0A559J5D8-F1
#
_cell.length_a   1.000
_cell.length_b   1.000
_cell.length_c   1.000
_cell.angle_alpha   90.00
_cell.angle_beta   90.00
_cell.angle_gamma   90.00
#
_symmetry.space_group_name_H-M   'P 1'
#
loop_
_entity.id
_entity.type
_entity.pdbx_description
1 polymer ?
#
loop_
_entity_poly.entity_id
_entity_poly.type
_entity_poly.pdbx_seq_one_letter_code
_entity_poly.pdbx_strand_id
1 'polypeptide(L)'
;MKYSFNQMDRNMFKENLLKTIEELLALQKIHAYNVIKFILSVDEESEKSHNSNDDFMRLGILSKENINDREFMLEDIINMLVHPRLHYPLWINVSVYEIKEDIIIIKLKSSSRFRRPSELLNKETNHPPFKAIT
;
A
#
# COMPACT_ATOMS: atom_id res chain seq x y z
N MET A 1 -22.56 -1.94 -11.74
CA MET A 1 -22.47 -0.75 -10.87
C MET A 1 -21.16 -0.04 -11.22
N LYS A 2 -21.20 1.12 -11.89
CA LYS A 2 -19.98 1.87 -12.25
C LYS A 2 -19.46 2.55 -10.99
N TYR A 3 -18.34 2.09 -10.43
CA TYR A 3 -17.67 2.80 -9.35
C TYR A 3 -17.27 4.19 -9.84
N SER A 4 -17.78 5.23 -9.20
CA SER A 4 -17.26 6.58 -9.38
C SER A 4 -15.88 6.60 -8.71
N PHE A 5 -14.80 6.59 -9.50
CA PHE A 5 -13.41 6.70 -9.02
C PHE A 5 -13.11 7.99 -8.24
N ASN A 6 -14.13 8.83 -7.94
CA ASN A 6 -14.02 10.09 -7.23
C ASN A 6 -14.12 9.96 -5.70
N GLN A 7 -14.48 8.80 -5.17
CA GLN A 7 -14.59 8.60 -3.72
C GLN A 7 -13.95 7.27 -3.34
N MET A 8 -12.77 7.36 -2.73
CA MET A 8 -12.18 6.27 -1.96
C MET A 8 -12.16 6.75 -0.52
N ASP A 9 -12.56 5.87 0.39
CA ASP A 9 -12.40 6.08 1.82
C ASP A 9 -11.35 5.09 2.38
N ARG A 10 -11.18 5.09 3.69
CA ARG A 10 -10.24 4.21 4.37
C ARG A 10 -10.58 2.73 4.19
N ASN A 11 -11.87 2.37 4.19
CA ASN A 11 -12.32 0.98 4.08
C ASN A 11 -12.10 0.46 2.67
N MET A 12 -12.41 1.26 1.65
CA MET A 12 -12.13 0.92 0.25
C MET A 12 -10.64 0.71 0.01
N PHE A 13 -9.78 1.56 0.58
CA PHE A 13 -8.32 1.37 0.47
C PHE A 13 -7.87 0.05 1.12
N LYS A 14 -8.39 -0.29 2.30
CA LYS A 14 -8.14 -1.56 2.98
C LYS A 14 -8.60 -2.77 2.16
N GLU A 15 -9.82 -2.74 1.65
CA GLU A 15 -10.36 -3.80 0.80
C GLU A 15 -9.55 -4.00 -0.47
N ASN A 16 -9.10 -2.90 -1.09
CA ASN A 16 -8.27 -2.95 -2.28
C ASN A 16 -6.93 -3.65 -1.98
N LEU A 17 -6.26 -3.33 -0.87
CA LEU A 17 -5.05 -4.03 -0.45
C LEU A 17 -5.29 -5.52 -0.26
N LEU A 18 -6.36 -5.90 0.44
CA LEU A 18 -6.70 -7.30 0.71
C LEU A 18 -6.95 -8.09 -0.58
N LYS A 19 -7.69 -7.51 -1.54
CA LYS A 19 -7.93 -8.12 -2.86
C LYS A 19 -6.63 -8.32 -3.63
N THR A 20 -5.74 -7.33 -3.65
CA THR A 20 -4.43 -7.48 -4.31
C THR A 20 -3.60 -8.59 -3.70
N ILE A 21 -3.63 -8.74 -2.37
CA ILE A 21 -2.92 -9.83 -1.68
C ILE A 21 -3.56 -11.18 -2.02
N GLU A 22 -4.88 -11.29 -2.01
CA GLU A 22 -5.59 -12.52 -2.38
C GLU A 22 -5.22 -12.96 -3.81
N GLU A 23 -5.25 -12.03 -4.76
CA GLU A 23 -4.83 -12.28 -6.14
C GLU A 23 -3.36 -12.72 -6.22
N LEU A 24 -2.46 -12.01 -5.52
CA LEU A 24 -1.04 -12.33 -5.48
C LEU A 24 -0.78 -13.73 -4.93
N LEU A 25 -1.42 -14.09 -3.82
CA LEU A 25 -1.25 -15.40 -3.19
C LEU A 25 -1.83 -16.53 -4.06
N ALA A 26 -2.99 -16.28 -4.69
CA ALA A 26 -3.58 -17.23 -5.63
C ALA A 26 -2.67 -17.49 -6.83
N LEU A 27 -2.07 -16.43 -7.41
CA LEU A 27 -1.11 -16.56 -8.52
C LEU A 27 0.12 -17.38 -8.13
N GLN A 28 0.59 -17.24 -6.89
CA GLN A 28 1.74 -17.99 -6.38
C GLN A 28 1.38 -19.36 -5.78
N LYS A 29 0.10 -19.76 -5.84
CA LYS A 29 -0.43 -21.02 -5.27
C LYS A 29 -0.14 -21.16 -3.76
N ILE A 30 -0.15 -20.05 -3.04
CA ILE A 30 0.03 -20.00 -1.59
C ILE A 30 -1.35 -20.01 -0.95
N HIS A 31 -1.66 -21.09 -0.21
CA HIS A 31 -3.00 -21.30 0.36
C HIS A 31 -2.99 -21.55 1.87
N ALA A 32 -1.82 -21.83 2.46
CA ALA A 32 -1.68 -22.13 3.88
C ALA A 32 -0.88 -21.03 4.58
N TYR A 33 -1.56 -20.27 5.44
CA TYR A 33 -0.97 -19.29 6.35
C TYR A 33 -1.98 -18.94 7.44
N ASN A 34 -1.49 -18.56 8.63
CA ASN A 34 -2.32 -18.12 9.74
C ASN A 34 -2.23 -16.60 9.95
N VAL A 35 -1.10 -15.99 9.60
CA VAL A 35 -0.83 -14.57 9.87
C VAL A 35 -0.21 -13.90 8.66
N ILE A 36 -0.67 -12.68 8.35
CA ILE A 36 -0.04 -11.79 7.39
C ILE A 36 0.58 -10.61 8.15
N LYS A 37 1.86 -10.36 7.90
CA LYS A 37 2.59 -9.18 8.35
C LYS A 37 3.06 -8.38 7.14
N PHE A 38 3.41 -7.13 7.39
CA PHE A 38 3.81 -6.19 6.34
C PHE A 38 5.17 -5.58 6.64
N ILE A 39 5.98 -5.42 5.60
CA ILE A 39 7.11 -4.50 5.61
C ILE A 39 6.84 -3.37 4.60
N LEU A 40 7.19 -2.14 4.97
CA LEU A 40 6.93 -0.97 4.16
C LEU A 40 8.23 -0.32 3.72
N SER A 41 8.31 0.04 2.44
CA SER A 41 9.38 0.84 1.86
C SER A 41 8.77 1.92 0.99
N VAL A 42 9.40 3.09 0.95
CA VAL A 42 8.95 4.24 0.16
C VAL A 42 9.95 4.53 -0.95
N ASP A 43 9.44 4.74 -2.15
CA ASP A 43 10.20 5.35 -3.23
C ASP A 43 10.20 6.87 -3.03
N GLU A 44 11.36 7.41 -2.66
CA GLU A 44 11.52 8.84 -2.40
C GLU A 44 11.17 9.70 -3.61
N GLU A 45 11.24 9.15 -4.83
CA GLU A 45 10.97 9.88 -6.07
C GLU A 45 11.68 11.25 -6.10
N SER A 46 12.93 11.30 -5.66
CA SER A 46 13.69 12.55 -5.40
C SER A 46 13.81 13.51 -6.59
N GLU A 47 13.68 13.00 -7.81
CA GLU A 47 13.65 13.78 -9.06
C GLU A 47 12.26 14.38 -9.37
N LYS A 48 11.27 14.21 -8.49
CA LYS A 48 9.90 14.70 -8.66
C LYS A 48 9.61 15.79 -7.64
N SER A 49 8.71 16.71 -8.00
CA SER A 49 8.21 17.71 -7.07
C SER A 49 7.25 17.09 -6.05
N HIS A 50 7.50 17.38 -4.78
CA HIS A 50 6.63 17.04 -3.65
C HIS A 50 5.83 18.26 -3.22
N ASN A 51 4.59 18.02 -2.80
CA ASN A 51 3.76 19.04 -2.15
C ASN A 51 3.80 18.90 -0.62
N SER A 52 3.13 19.80 0.10
CA SER A 52 3.11 19.78 1.57
C SER A 52 2.48 18.53 2.19
N ASN A 53 1.51 17.89 1.52
CA ASN A 53 0.98 16.60 1.99
C ASN A 53 2.01 15.47 1.79
N ASP A 54 2.73 15.50 0.66
CA ASP A 54 3.79 14.53 0.36
C ASP A 54 4.92 14.63 1.41
N ASP A 55 5.35 15.85 1.74
CA ASP A 55 6.38 16.09 2.76
C ASP A 55 5.92 15.67 4.16
N PHE A 56 4.68 15.98 4.53
CA PHE A 56 4.10 15.54 5.81
C PHE A 56 4.15 14.02 5.96
N MET A 57 3.81 13.28 4.89
CA MET A 57 3.86 11.82 4.92
C MET A 57 5.29 11.30 4.90
N ARG A 58 6.14 11.72 3.96
CA ARG A 58 7.46 11.12 3.76
C ARG A 58 8.47 11.47 4.86
N LEU A 59 8.43 12.70 5.39
CA LEU A 59 9.36 13.16 6.43
C LEU A 59 8.84 12.86 7.84
N GLY A 60 7.52 12.78 8.01
CA GLY A 60 6.88 12.46 9.28
C GLY A 60 6.56 10.99 9.40
N ILE A 61 5.40 10.58 8.88
CA ILE A 61 4.81 9.25 9.12
C ILE A 61 5.67 8.12 8.54
N LEU A 62 6.21 8.32 7.35
CA LEU A 62 6.93 7.31 6.56
C LEU A 62 8.45 7.52 6.58
N SER A 63 8.96 8.24 7.59
CA SER A 63 10.40 8.39 7.77
C SER A 63 11.07 7.03 7.94
N LYS A 64 12.35 6.94 7.56
CA LYS A 64 13.14 5.70 7.71
C LYS A 64 13.13 5.19 9.15
N GLU A 65 13.18 6.08 10.13
CA GLU A 65 13.12 5.75 11.56
C GLU A 65 11.80 5.08 11.96
N ASN A 66 10.71 5.43 11.28
CA ASN A 66 9.39 4.87 11.57
C ASN A 66 9.15 3.53 10.89
N ILE A 67 9.73 3.30 9.71
CA ILE A 67 9.37 2.16 8.83
C ILE A 67 10.47 1.10 8.64
N ASN A 68 11.76 1.44 8.77
CA ASN A 68 12.83 0.49 8.49
C ASN A 68 12.87 -0.64 9.52
N ASP A 69 13.16 -1.85 9.04
CA ASP A 69 13.36 -3.07 9.84
C ASP A 69 12.20 -3.39 10.79
N ARG A 70 10.98 -2.95 10.43
CA ARG A 70 9.76 -3.16 11.19
C ARG A 70 8.75 -3.98 10.42
N GLU A 71 8.09 -4.87 11.16
CA GLU A 71 6.92 -5.61 10.69
C GLU A 71 5.65 -4.98 11.26
N PHE A 72 4.64 -4.84 10.43
CA PHE A 72 3.40 -4.16 10.75
C PHE A 72 2.21 -5.09 10.58
N MET A 73 1.14 -4.84 11.34
CA MET A 73 -0.16 -5.45 11.08
C MET A 73 -0.93 -4.62 10.04
N LEU A 74 -2.00 -5.20 9.50
CA LEU A 74 -2.82 -4.53 8.48
C LEU A 74 -3.27 -3.13 8.93
N GLU A 75 -3.79 -2.99 10.15
CA GLU A 75 -4.30 -1.69 10.61
C GLU A 75 -3.20 -0.64 10.75
N ASP A 76 -1.98 -1.03 11.09
CA ASP A 76 -0.83 -0.11 11.12
C ASP A 76 -0.55 0.43 9.72
N ILE A 77 -0.53 -0.45 8.71
CA ILE A 77 -0.36 -0.06 7.30
C ILE A 77 -1.47 0.90 6.85
N ILE A 78 -2.74 0.61 7.17
CA ILE A 78 -3.85 1.49 6.81
C ILE A 78 -3.72 2.85 7.51
N ASN A 79 -3.33 2.88 8.79
CA ASN A 79 -3.07 4.13 9.52
C ASN A 79 -1.94 4.95 8.91
N MET A 80 -0.89 4.29 8.41
CA MET A 80 0.30 4.94 7.87
C MET A 80 0.12 5.40 6.42
N LEU A 81 -0.66 4.70 5.60
CA LEU A 81 -0.81 4.99 4.17
C LEU A 81 -2.08 5.76 3.80
N VAL A 82 -3.00 5.99 4.75
CA VAL A 82 -4.16 6.84 4.53
C VAL A 82 -3.93 8.20 5.18
N HIS A 83 -3.67 9.23 4.36
CA HIS A 83 -3.50 10.59 4.86
C HIS A 83 -4.82 11.11 5.47
N PRO A 84 -4.79 11.93 6.55
CA PRO A 84 -6.00 12.45 7.19
C PRO A 84 -6.98 13.20 6.27
N ARG A 85 -6.46 13.78 5.17
CA ARG A 85 -7.25 14.44 4.11
C ARG A 85 -7.72 13.47 3.01
N LEU A 86 -7.76 12.16 3.26
CA LEU A 86 -8.11 11.12 2.28
C LEU A 86 -7.28 11.23 0.98
N HIS A 87 -5.97 11.37 1.17
CA HIS A 87 -5.00 11.19 0.10
C HIS A 87 -4.28 9.87 0.31
N TYR A 88 -3.86 9.25 -0.78
CA TYR A 88 -3.26 7.92 -0.80
C TYR A 88 -1.99 7.95 -1.65
N PRO A 89 -1.03 7.04 -1.41
CA PRO A 89 0.11 6.92 -2.30
C PRO A 89 -0.33 6.74 -3.75
N LEU A 90 0.34 7.44 -4.65
CA LEU A 90 0.01 7.46 -6.07
C LEU A 90 0.00 6.05 -6.68
N TRP A 91 0.90 5.19 -6.22
CA TRP A 91 0.99 3.77 -6.56
C TRP A 91 1.56 2.99 -5.38
N ILE A 92 1.20 1.71 -5.27
CA ILE A 92 1.75 0.75 -4.31
C ILE A 92 2.00 -0.58 -5.02
N ASN A 93 3.23 -1.05 -5.00
CA ASN A 93 3.59 -2.40 -5.45
C ASN A 93 3.52 -3.35 -4.26
N VAL A 94 2.83 -4.48 -4.46
CA VAL A 94 2.59 -5.51 -3.44
C VAL A 94 3.27 -6.79 -3.89
N SER A 95 4.18 -7.33 -3.08
CA SER A 95 4.84 -8.61 -3.37
C SER A 95 4.99 -9.47 -2.12
N VAL A 96 5.14 -10.78 -2.30
CA VAL A 96 5.55 -11.67 -1.22
C VAL A 96 7.03 -11.40 -0.95
N TYR A 97 7.37 -11.10 0.30
CA TYR A 97 8.74 -10.91 0.74
C TYR A 97 9.35 -12.22 1.22
N GLU A 98 8.65 -12.87 2.14
CA GLU A 98 9.14 -14.04 2.83
C GLU A 98 7.97 -14.84 3.39
N ILE A 99 8.12 -16.16 3.46
CA ILE A 99 7.18 -17.07 4.11
C ILE A 99 7.96 -17.79 5.20
N LYS A 100 7.54 -17.65 6.46
CA LYS A 100 8.14 -18.30 7.63
C LYS A 100 7.07 -19.10 8.34
N GLU A 101 7.17 -20.43 8.31
CA GLU A 101 6.20 -21.32 8.95
C GLU A 101 4.77 -20.94 8.50
N ASP A 102 3.93 -20.43 9.40
CA ASP A 102 2.55 -20.00 9.13
C ASP A 102 2.39 -18.48 8.94
N ILE A 103 3.48 -17.74 8.82
CA ILE A 103 3.50 -16.28 8.65
C ILE A 103 3.93 -15.92 7.23
N ILE A 104 3.10 -15.13 6.54
CA ILE A 104 3.48 -14.48 5.28
C ILE A 104 3.86 -13.04 5.57
N ILE A 105 5.03 -12.63 5.08
CA ILE A 105 5.47 -11.24 5.08
C ILE A 105 5.23 -10.66 3.68
N ILE A 106 4.35 -9.67 3.60
CA ILE A 106 4.05 -8.92 2.38
C ILE A 106 4.89 -7.64 2.36
N LYS A 107 5.61 -7.41 1.26
CA LYS A 107 6.30 -6.15 1.03
C LYS A 107 5.41 -5.17 0.29
N LEU A 108 5.30 -3.97 0.85
CA LEU A 108 4.69 -2.82 0.21
C LEU A 108 5.80 -1.85 -0.19
N LYS A 109 5.97 -1.63 -1.50
CA LYS A 109 6.77 -0.52 -2.01
C LYS A 109 5.81 0.58 -2.47
N SER A 110 5.82 1.70 -1.77
CA SER A 110 4.88 2.80 -1.96
C SER A 110 5.53 4.00 -2.65
N SER A 111 4.76 4.73 -3.45
CA SER A 111 5.10 6.11 -3.83
C SER A 111 5.20 7.02 -2.60
N SER A 112 6.09 8.02 -2.64
CA SER A 112 6.14 9.12 -1.67
C SER A 112 5.13 10.23 -1.95
N ARG A 113 4.43 10.17 -3.09
CA ARG A 113 3.49 11.20 -3.55
C ARG A 113 2.06 10.78 -3.24
N PHE A 114 1.36 11.59 -2.46
CA PHE A 114 0.00 11.37 -1.99
C PHE A 114 -1.00 12.18 -2.80
N ARG A 115 -1.98 11.51 -3.41
CA ARG A 115 -2.93 12.12 -4.34
C ARG A 115 -4.37 11.76 -4.00
N ARG A 116 -5.31 12.47 -4.62
CA ARG A 116 -6.73 12.18 -4.51
C ARG A 116 -7.06 10.86 -5.23
N PRO A 117 -8.17 10.20 -4.88
CA PRO A 117 -8.60 8.95 -5.53
C PRO A 117 -8.63 9.01 -7.06
N SER A 118 -9.06 10.16 -7.60
CA SER A 118 -9.15 10.40 -9.04
C SER A 118 -7.80 10.42 -9.76
N GLU A 119 -6.69 10.56 -9.05
CA GLU A 119 -5.34 10.70 -9.58
C GLU A 119 -4.48 9.44 -9.40
N LEU A 120 -4.97 8.45 -8.65
CA LEU A 120 -4.24 7.22 -8.36
C LEU A 120 -3.93 6.43 -9.64
N LEU A 121 -2.78 5.76 -9.66
CA LEU A 121 -2.41 4.83 -10.72
C LEU A 121 -3.02 3.45 -10.46
N ASN A 122 -2.74 2.51 -11.37
CA ASN A 122 -3.18 1.11 -11.29
C ASN A 122 -4.72 0.97 -11.28
N LYS A 123 -5.46 1.90 -11.88
CA LYS A 123 -6.93 1.83 -11.96
C LYS A 123 -7.41 0.62 -12.78
N GLU A 124 -6.60 0.19 -13.73
CA GLU A 124 -6.83 -1.00 -14.56
C GLU A 124 -6.89 -2.31 -13.76
N THR A 125 -6.35 -2.31 -12.54
CA THR A 125 -6.42 -3.46 -11.63
C THR A 125 -7.77 -3.57 -10.91
N ASN A 126 -8.66 -2.59 -11.05
CA ASN A 126 -9.90 -2.42 -10.26
C ASN A 126 -9.70 -2.21 -8.75
N HIS A 127 -8.46 -2.25 -8.25
CA HIS A 127 -8.13 -2.05 -6.85
C HIS A 127 -6.98 -1.00 -6.68
N PRO A 128 -7.15 0.24 -7.17
CA PRO A 128 -6.11 1.27 -7.03
C PRO A 128 -5.85 1.60 -5.54
N PRO A 129 -4.66 2.07 -5.16
CA PRO A 129 -3.47 2.30 -6.01
C PRO A 129 -2.57 1.05 -6.16
N PHE A 130 -3.08 -0.15 -5.87
CA PHE A 130 -2.26 -1.35 -5.70
C PHE A 130 -1.97 -2.10 -7.01
N LYS A 131 -0.78 -2.69 -7.10
CA LYS A 131 -0.38 -3.60 -8.16
C LYS A 131 0.38 -4.79 -7.58
N ALA A 132 -0.10 -6.00 -7.86
CA ALA A 132 0.62 -7.23 -7.52
C ALA A 132 1.88 -7.36 -8.39
N ILE A 133 3.01 -7.66 -7.74
CA ILE A 133 4.30 -7.96 -8.37
C ILE A 133 4.66 -9.40 -8.03
N THR A 134 4.72 -10.23 -9.08
CA THR A 134 5.06 -11.66 -9.02
C THR A 134 6.52 -11.90 -9.28
#